data_AF-A0A356C0W2-F1
#
_entry.id   AF-A0A356C0W2-F1
#
_cell.length_a   1.000
_cell.length_b   1.000
_cell.length_c   1.000
_cell.angle_alpha   90.00
_cell.angle_beta   90.00
_cell.angle_gamma   90.00
#
_symmetry.space_group_name_H-M   'P 1'
#
loop_
_entity.id
_entity.type
_entity.pdbx_description
1 polymer ?
#
loop_
_entity_poly.entity_id
_entity_poly.type
_entity_poly.pdbx_seq_one_letter_code
_entity_poly.pdbx_strand_id
1 'polypeptide(L)'
;STFLDDRHLDKKVNFIMANPPFNLKKWRGEDELTDDYRWRGYGVPPAANANYAWILHMLSKLDVTDGIAGFLLANGALNSNSVEGGIRKQLIKNDKVEAIVVLPRDMFYTTDISVTLWIISNNKKARPLNGRQLRNRQNEVLFVDLRRWDSNVEEYIIDTVKKTKKRKVVFTDLQIAKIKKIYTSWQTGENYD
;
A
#
# COMPACT_ATOMS: atom_id res chain seq x y z
N SER A 1 13.46 -8.57 13.67
CA SER A 1 12.58 -8.08 12.58
C SER A 1 11.16 -8.48 12.90
N THR A 2 10.13 -7.69 12.56
CA THR A 2 8.71 -8.08 12.76
C THR A 2 8.33 -9.37 12.03
N PHE A 3 9.15 -9.80 11.06
CA PHE A 3 8.99 -11.11 10.44
C PHE A 3 9.41 -12.27 11.37
N LEU A 4 10.50 -12.11 12.12
CA LEU A 4 11.04 -13.16 13.01
C LEU A 4 10.49 -13.10 14.43
N ASP A 5 10.10 -11.90 14.88
CA ASP A 5 9.58 -11.63 16.22
C ASP A 5 8.38 -10.70 16.10
N ASP A 6 7.22 -11.31 15.85
CA ASP A 6 5.94 -10.62 15.73
C ASP A 6 5.37 -10.32 17.13
N ARG A 7 5.53 -9.06 17.56
CA ARG A 7 5.08 -8.59 18.88
C ARG A 7 3.55 -8.58 19.05
N HIS A 8 2.80 -8.90 18.00
CA HIS A 8 1.34 -8.90 17.99
C HIS A 8 0.79 -10.17 17.31
N LEU A 9 1.36 -11.33 17.61
CA LEU A 9 1.09 -12.60 16.92
C LEU A 9 -0.41 -12.90 16.73
N ASP A 10 -1.21 -12.82 17.80
CA ASP A 10 -2.65 -13.16 17.76
C ASP A 10 -3.57 -11.96 17.52
N LYS A 11 -3.00 -10.78 17.24
CA LYS A 11 -3.80 -9.57 17.10
C LYS A 11 -4.36 -9.43 15.69
N LYS A 12 -5.68 -9.24 15.61
CA LYS A 12 -6.38 -8.76 14.43
C LYS A 12 -6.79 -7.31 14.62
N VAL A 13 -6.75 -6.52 13.55
CA VAL A 13 -7.10 -5.08 13.58
C VAL A 13 -7.97 -4.70 12.40
N ASN A 14 -8.86 -3.73 12.61
CA ASN A 14 -9.75 -3.24 11.54
C ASN A 14 -9.01 -2.36 10.53
N PHE A 15 -7.97 -1.63 10.97
CA PHE A 15 -7.22 -0.70 10.13
C PHE A 15 -5.72 -0.88 10.31
N ILE A 16 -4.99 -0.89 9.20
CA ILE A 16 -3.52 -0.82 9.18
C ILE A 16 -3.10 0.34 8.30
N MET A 17 -2.15 1.15 8.78
CA MET A 17 -1.44 2.13 7.97
C MET A 17 0.06 1.91 8.11
N ALA A 18 0.78 1.84 7.00
CA ALA A 18 2.21 1.58 7.04
C ALA A 18 2.98 2.25 5.89
N ASN A 19 4.22 2.62 6.19
CA ASN A 19 5.24 2.98 5.21
C ASN A 19 6.46 2.07 5.45
N PRO A 20 6.40 0.79 5.06
CA PRO A 20 7.47 -0.15 5.33
C PRO A 20 8.73 0.17 4.51
N PRO A 21 9.93 -0.29 4.93
CA PRO A 21 11.15 -0.14 4.14
C PRO A 21 11.00 -0.76 2.75
N PHE A 22 11.21 0.05 1.71
CA PHE A 22 11.06 -0.38 0.33
C PHE A 22 12.23 -1.27 -0.12
N ASN A 23 11.92 -2.33 -0.88
CA ASN A 23 12.91 -3.22 -1.49
C ASN A 23 13.92 -3.80 -0.47
N LEU A 24 13.46 -4.03 0.77
CA LEU A 24 14.30 -4.56 1.83
C LEU A 24 14.81 -5.96 1.44
N LYS A 25 16.13 -6.10 1.36
CA LYS A 25 16.83 -7.36 1.07
C LYS A 25 17.20 -8.06 2.39
N LYS A 26 17.48 -9.36 2.34
CA LYS A 26 17.96 -10.15 3.50
C LYS A 26 17.05 -10.01 4.73
N TRP A 27 15.75 -9.86 4.50
CA TRP A 27 14.74 -9.72 5.57
C TRP A 27 14.39 -11.07 6.21
N ARG A 28 14.74 -12.17 5.53
CA ARG A 28 14.78 -13.57 5.97
C ARG A 28 15.94 -14.29 5.29
N GLY A 29 16.41 -15.39 5.85
CA GLY A 29 17.23 -16.39 5.15
C GLY A 29 16.42 -17.16 4.10
N GLU A 30 17.10 -17.82 3.14
CA GLU A 30 16.42 -18.57 2.07
C GLU A 30 15.55 -19.71 2.62
N ASP A 31 16.02 -20.39 3.67
CA ASP A 31 15.31 -21.49 4.34
C ASP A 31 14.40 -21.05 5.50
N GLU A 32 14.42 -19.75 5.85
CA GLU A 32 13.58 -19.20 6.91
C GLU A 32 12.20 -18.81 6.39
N LEU A 33 11.17 -18.96 7.24
CA LEU A 33 9.80 -18.49 6.98
C LEU A 33 9.16 -19.06 5.69
N THR A 34 9.59 -20.24 5.25
CA THR A 34 9.13 -20.90 4.01
C THR A 34 7.72 -21.48 4.13
N ASP A 35 7.28 -21.87 5.33
CA ASP A 35 5.92 -22.36 5.65
C ASP A 35 5.18 -21.43 6.65
N ASP A 36 5.47 -20.14 6.60
CA ASP A 36 4.87 -19.19 7.52
C ASP A 36 3.37 -18.97 7.24
N TYR A 37 2.56 -18.91 8.30
CA TYR A 37 1.11 -18.74 8.21
C TYR A 37 0.69 -17.50 7.42
N ARG A 38 1.53 -16.45 7.40
CA ARG A 38 1.26 -15.18 6.71
C ARG A 38 1.20 -15.34 5.20
N TRP A 39 1.81 -16.39 4.64
CA TRP A 39 1.83 -16.65 3.20
C TRP A 39 0.79 -17.67 2.76
N ARG A 40 -0.04 -18.22 3.67
CA ARG A 40 -1.02 -19.27 3.34
C ARG A 40 -1.96 -18.84 2.20
N GLY A 41 -2.02 -19.67 1.16
CA GLY A 41 -2.79 -19.39 -0.06
C GLY A 41 -2.09 -18.47 -1.07
N TYR A 42 -0.81 -18.15 -0.85
CA TYR A 42 0.04 -17.36 -1.74
C TYR A 42 1.41 -18.04 -1.92
N GLY A 43 2.23 -17.50 -2.82
CA GLY A 43 3.64 -17.89 -2.92
C GLY A 43 4.49 -17.28 -1.79
N VAL A 44 5.61 -17.92 -1.46
CA VAL A 44 6.57 -17.43 -0.46
C VAL A 44 7.27 -16.17 -0.99
N PRO A 45 7.19 -15.01 -0.31
CA PRO A 45 7.87 -13.80 -0.77
C PRO A 45 9.40 -14.00 -0.85
N PRO A 46 10.07 -13.46 -1.89
CA PRO A 46 11.50 -13.66 -2.09
C PRO A 46 12.35 -12.98 -1.01
N ALA A 47 13.39 -13.64 -0.51
CA ALA A 47 14.32 -13.06 0.48
C ALA A 47 15.04 -11.79 -0.04
N ALA A 48 15.14 -11.66 -1.36
CA ALA A 48 15.72 -10.51 -2.05
C ALA A 48 14.82 -9.26 -2.05
N ASN A 49 13.51 -9.37 -1.74
CA ASN A 49 12.61 -8.21 -1.68
C ASN A 49 11.41 -8.44 -0.73
N ALA A 50 11.31 -7.66 0.33
CA ALA A 50 10.24 -7.76 1.32
C ALA A 50 8.90 -7.12 0.90
N ASN A 51 8.78 -6.47 -0.26
CA ASN A 51 7.56 -5.72 -0.61
C ASN A 51 6.28 -6.58 -0.49
N TYR A 52 6.28 -7.79 -1.06
CA TYR A 52 5.13 -8.70 -0.94
C TYR A 52 5.04 -9.40 0.41
N ALA A 53 6.15 -9.51 1.14
CA ALA A 53 6.12 -9.94 2.54
C ALA A 53 5.36 -8.94 3.41
N TRP A 54 5.55 -7.65 3.18
CA TRP A 54 4.78 -6.60 3.86
C TRP A 54 3.29 -6.67 3.56
N ILE A 55 2.92 -6.82 2.28
CA ILE A 55 1.50 -6.94 1.86
C ILE A 55 0.84 -8.10 2.58
N LEU A 56 1.44 -9.29 2.51
CA LEU A 56 0.86 -10.50 3.07
C LEU A 56 0.89 -10.49 4.61
N HIS A 57 1.92 -9.91 5.23
CA HIS A 57 1.92 -9.69 6.68
C HIS A 57 0.76 -8.80 7.11
N MET A 58 0.55 -7.65 6.46
CA MET A 58 -0.58 -6.77 6.79
C MET A 58 -1.92 -7.45 6.55
N LEU A 59 -2.09 -8.15 5.41
CA LEU A 59 -3.30 -8.91 5.10
C LEU A 59 -3.58 -9.98 6.17
N SER A 60 -2.55 -10.67 6.65
CA SER A 60 -2.67 -11.68 7.71
C SER A 60 -3.09 -11.10 9.06
N LYS A 61 -2.93 -9.80 9.29
CA LYS A 61 -3.28 -9.11 10.55
C LYS A 61 -4.59 -8.34 10.47
N LEU A 62 -5.15 -8.18 9.28
CA LEU A 62 -6.45 -7.56 9.12
C LEU A 62 -7.55 -8.45 9.70
N ASP A 63 -8.54 -7.79 10.31
CA ASP A 63 -9.83 -8.39 10.59
C ASP A 63 -10.38 -9.03 9.32
N VAL A 64 -10.75 -10.32 9.42
CA VAL A 64 -11.10 -11.16 8.27
C VAL A 64 -12.44 -10.78 7.65
N THR A 65 -13.29 -10.10 8.41
CA THR A 65 -14.61 -9.67 7.96
C THR A 65 -14.49 -8.32 7.30
N ASP A 66 -13.93 -7.32 7.98
CA ASP A 66 -14.12 -5.92 7.62
C ASP A 66 -12.82 -5.10 7.51
N GLY A 67 -11.66 -5.73 7.73
CA GLY A 67 -10.36 -5.08 7.79
C GLY A 67 -9.92 -4.40 6.49
N ILE A 68 -9.28 -3.24 6.63
CA ILE A 68 -8.75 -2.40 5.54
C ILE A 68 -7.31 -1.99 5.87
N ALA A 69 -6.38 -2.08 4.91
CA ALA A 69 -5.04 -1.52 5.07
C ALA A 69 -4.71 -0.54 3.95
N GLY A 70 -4.05 0.57 4.31
CA GLY A 70 -3.47 1.54 3.38
C GLY A 70 -1.98 1.67 3.61
N PHE A 71 -1.14 1.44 2.58
CA PHE A 71 0.31 1.46 2.77
C PHE A 71 1.08 1.86 1.52
N LEU A 72 2.31 2.36 1.72
CA LEU A 72 3.19 2.82 0.65
C LEU A 72 4.15 1.70 0.22
N LEU A 73 4.38 1.57 -1.09
CA LEU A 73 5.41 0.71 -1.68
C LEU A 73 6.06 1.39 -2.88
N ALA A 74 7.32 1.06 -3.16
CA ALA A 74 7.96 1.49 -4.40
C ALA A 74 7.23 0.94 -5.64
N ASN A 75 7.18 1.71 -6.73
CA ASN A 75 6.47 1.33 -7.97
C ASN A 75 6.90 -0.02 -8.57
N GLY A 76 8.14 -0.46 -8.29
CA GLY A 76 8.63 -1.77 -8.72
C GLY A 76 7.73 -2.94 -8.29
N ALA A 77 6.96 -2.77 -7.21
CA ALA A 77 5.99 -3.77 -6.75
C ALA A 77 4.89 -4.07 -7.79
N LEU A 78 4.56 -3.14 -8.70
CA LEU A 78 3.55 -3.33 -9.75
C LEU A 78 4.04 -4.15 -10.95
N ASN A 79 5.34 -4.11 -11.25
CA ASN A 79 5.92 -4.64 -12.49
C ASN A 79 6.75 -5.92 -12.30
N SER A 80 6.71 -6.52 -11.12
CA SER A 80 7.47 -7.75 -10.86
C SER A 80 6.85 -8.96 -11.55
N ASN A 81 7.65 -9.70 -12.31
CA ASN A 81 7.26 -10.85 -13.13
C ASN A 81 7.67 -12.21 -12.55
N SER A 82 8.32 -12.22 -11.38
CA SER A 82 8.77 -13.46 -10.71
C SER A 82 7.67 -13.99 -9.77
N VAL A 83 8.05 -14.62 -8.65
CA VAL A 83 7.15 -15.09 -7.58
C VAL A 83 6.18 -13.99 -7.13
N GLU A 84 6.64 -12.74 -7.06
CA GLU A 84 5.81 -11.58 -6.71
C GLU A 84 4.66 -11.35 -7.68
N GLY A 85 4.85 -11.64 -8.98
CA GLY A 85 3.78 -11.61 -9.98
C GLY A 85 2.70 -12.65 -9.71
N GLY A 86 3.09 -13.85 -9.26
CA GLY A 86 2.18 -14.90 -8.81
C GLY A 86 1.37 -14.49 -7.58
N ILE A 87 2.02 -13.90 -6.59
CA ILE A 87 1.35 -13.37 -5.39
C ILE A 87 0.37 -12.27 -5.77
N ARG A 88 0.77 -11.31 -6.63
CA ARG A 88 -0.10 -10.24 -7.13
C ARG A 88 -1.34 -10.79 -7.83
N LYS A 89 -1.15 -11.75 -8.74
CA LYS A 89 -2.25 -12.42 -9.43
C LYS A 89 -3.23 -13.06 -8.45
N GLN A 90 -2.73 -13.71 -7.40
CA GLN A 90 -3.58 -14.34 -6.39
C GLN A 90 -4.30 -13.32 -5.50
N LEU A 91 -3.66 -12.21 -5.13
CA LEU A 91 -4.30 -11.10 -4.40
C LEU A 91 -5.48 -10.51 -5.18
N ILE A 92 -5.33 -10.35 -6.49
CA ILE A 92 -6.40 -9.88 -7.39
C ILE A 92 -7.51 -10.92 -7.49
N LYS A 93 -7.17 -12.20 -7.72
CA LYS A 93 -8.16 -13.30 -7.77
C LYS A 93 -8.96 -13.45 -6.48
N ASN A 94 -8.31 -13.23 -5.34
CA ASN A 94 -8.93 -13.25 -4.01
C ASN A 94 -9.67 -11.95 -3.67
N ASP A 95 -9.79 -11.02 -4.63
CA ASP A 95 -10.48 -9.73 -4.53
C ASP A 95 -9.98 -8.86 -3.36
N LYS A 96 -8.68 -8.93 -3.04
CA LYS A 96 -8.10 -8.23 -1.88
C LYS A 96 -7.64 -6.81 -2.18
N VAL A 97 -7.27 -6.53 -3.43
CA VAL A 97 -6.86 -5.18 -3.84
C VAL A 97 -8.11 -4.33 -4.05
N GLU A 98 -8.19 -3.19 -3.34
CA GLU A 98 -9.32 -2.24 -3.46
C GLU A 98 -8.93 -1.04 -4.32
N ALA A 99 -7.74 -0.46 -4.10
CA ALA A 99 -7.26 0.65 -4.92
C ALA A 99 -5.72 0.70 -5.02
N ILE A 100 -5.24 1.24 -6.13
CA ILE A 100 -3.83 1.56 -6.38
C ILE A 100 -3.75 3.03 -6.81
N VAL A 101 -3.01 3.84 -6.03
CA VAL A 101 -2.79 5.25 -6.33
C VAL A 101 -1.31 5.47 -6.59
N VAL A 102 -0.97 5.86 -7.83
CA VAL A 102 0.41 6.18 -8.21
C VAL A 102 0.70 7.63 -7.82
N LEU A 103 1.71 7.83 -6.97
CA LEU A 103 2.04 9.15 -6.42
C LEU A 103 3.10 9.87 -7.28
N PRO A 104 3.16 11.21 -7.23
CA PRO A 104 4.28 11.99 -7.77
C PRO A 104 5.65 11.48 -7.33
N ARG A 105 6.67 11.81 -8.12
CA ARG A 105 8.07 11.66 -7.69
C ARG A 105 8.40 12.71 -6.62
N ASP A 106 9.56 12.55 -6.01
CA ASP A 106 10.13 13.54 -5.08
C ASP A 106 9.25 13.85 -3.86
N MET A 107 8.41 12.91 -3.41
CA MET A 107 7.60 13.08 -2.19
C MET A 107 8.35 12.68 -0.91
N PHE A 108 9.51 12.04 -1.00
CA PHE A 108 10.24 11.48 0.14
C PHE A 108 11.56 12.20 0.42
N TYR A 109 11.90 12.28 1.70
CA TYR A 109 13.13 12.93 2.15
C TYR A 109 14.40 12.23 1.68
N THR A 110 14.38 10.90 1.70
CA THR A 110 15.56 10.03 1.52
C THR A 110 15.72 9.48 0.10
N THR A 111 14.72 9.65 -0.77
CA THR A 111 14.73 9.07 -2.12
C THR A 111 13.80 9.85 -3.06
N ASP A 112 14.10 9.84 -4.36
CA ASP A 112 13.37 10.47 -5.46
C ASP A 112 12.46 9.47 -6.22
N ILE A 113 12.37 8.23 -5.74
CA ILE A 113 11.53 7.21 -6.35
C ILE A 113 10.06 7.62 -6.34
N SER A 114 9.33 7.22 -7.37
CA SER A 114 7.87 7.20 -7.33
C SER A 114 7.41 5.98 -6.53
N VAL A 115 6.39 6.20 -5.72
CA VAL A 115 5.76 5.17 -4.89
C VAL A 115 4.29 5.06 -5.24
N THR A 116 3.69 3.98 -4.77
CA THR A 116 2.27 3.70 -4.87
C THR A 116 1.67 3.59 -3.48
N LEU A 117 0.51 4.21 -3.29
CA LEU A 117 -0.36 3.91 -2.16
C LEU A 117 -1.28 2.75 -2.57
N TRP A 118 -1.14 1.66 -1.84
CA TRP A 118 -1.99 0.48 -1.97
C TRP A 118 -3.08 0.54 -0.93
N ILE A 119 -4.30 0.18 -1.33
CA ILE A 119 -5.38 -0.10 -0.41
C ILE A 119 -5.86 -1.53 -0.63
N ILE A 120 -5.86 -2.32 0.43
CA ILE A 120 -6.44 -3.67 0.45
C ILE A 120 -7.61 -3.72 1.43
N SER A 121 -8.59 -4.59 1.14
CA SER A 121 -9.84 -4.67 1.88
C SER A 121 -10.36 -6.10 1.90
N ASN A 122 -10.83 -6.55 3.06
CA ASN A 122 -11.43 -7.88 3.21
C ASN A 122 -12.93 -7.91 2.86
N ASN A 123 -13.60 -6.77 2.76
CA ASN A 123 -15.02 -6.69 2.43
C ASN A 123 -15.34 -5.59 1.45
N LYS A 124 -15.57 -6.03 0.21
CA LYS A 124 -15.93 -5.22 -0.95
C LYS A 124 -17.43 -5.24 -1.28
N LYS A 125 -18.26 -5.80 -0.38
CA LYS A 125 -19.73 -5.82 -0.51
C LYS A 125 -20.34 -4.47 -0.12
N ALA A 126 -21.59 -4.26 -0.52
CA ALA A 126 -22.37 -3.12 -0.06
C ALA A 126 -22.56 -3.18 1.46
N ARG A 127 -22.22 -2.10 2.17
CA ARG A 127 -22.33 -2.00 3.63
C ARG A 127 -22.24 -0.53 4.09
N PRO A 128 -22.78 -0.18 5.26
CA PRO A 128 -22.42 1.06 5.91
C PRO A 128 -20.96 1.02 6.41
N LEU A 129 -20.20 2.10 6.21
CA LEU A 129 -18.86 2.28 6.78
C LEU A 129 -18.58 3.75 7.07
N ASN A 130 -18.39 4.09 8.34
CA ASN A 130 -18.08 5.45 8.80
C ASN A 130 -19.08 6.50 8.27
N GLY A 131 -20.38 6.21 8.40
CA GLY A 131 -21.46 7.10 7.95
C GLY A 131 -21.71 7.14 6.43
N ARG A 132 -21.03 6.30 5.65
CA ARG A 132 -21.22 6.19 4.19
C ARG A 132 -21.88 4.87 3.83
N GLN A 133 -22.80 4.89 2.88
CA GLN A 133 -23.34 3.67 2.28
C GLN A 133 -22.43 3.26 1.12
N LEU A 134 -21.64 2.21 1.30
CA LEU A 134 -20.79 1.69 0.23
C LEU A 134 -21.64 0.86 -0.74
N ARG A 135 -21.32 0.94 -2.04
CA ARG A 135 -21.86 0.02 -3.04
C ARG A 135 -21.12 -1.33 -3.01
N ASN A 136 -21.68 -2.31 -3.72
CA ASN A 136 -20.91 -3.51 -4.05
C ASN A 136 -19.85 -3.12 -5.10
N ARG A 137 -18.58 -3.40 -4.78
CA ARG A 137 -17.41 -3.16 -5.64
C ARG A 137 -16.52 -4.39 -5.74
N GLN A 138 -17.09 -5.57 -5.50
CA GLN A 138 -16.37 -6.84 -5.67
C GLN A 138 -15.89 -6.98 -7.12
N ASN A 139 -14.69 -7.52 -7.29
CA ASN A 139 -14.00 -7.68 -8.59
C ASN A 139 -13.62 -6.37 -9.30
N GLU A 140 -13.78 -5.21 -8.66
CA GLU A 140 -13.34 -3.92 -9.19
C GLU A 140 -12.12 -3.38 -8.45
N VAL A 141 -11.17 -2.77 -9.16
CA VAL A 141 -10.01 -2.11 -8.54
C VAL A 141 -9.95 -0.68 -9.05
N LEU A 142 -9.90 0.29 -8.13
CA LEU A 142 -9.71 1.69 -8.50
C LEU A 142 -8.22 1.96 -8.79
N PHE A 143 -7.92 2.48 -9.98
CA PHE A 143 -6.60 2.99 -10.32
C PHE A 143 -6.64 4.52 -10.40
N VAL A 144 -5.73 5.18 -9.69
CA VAL A 144 -5.60 6.64 -9.72
C VAL A 144 -4.16 7.00 -10.05
N ASP A 145 -3.98 7.81 -11.09
CA ASP A 145 -2.67 8.32 -11.50
C ASP A 145 -2.52 9.79 -11.10
N LEU A 146 -1.73 10.04 -10.07
CA LEU A 146 -1.45 11.37 -9.55
C LEU A 146 -0.07 11.88 -9.97
N ARG A 147 0.63 11.23 -10.90
CA ARG A 147 2.03 11.60 -11.25
C ARG A 147 2.19 13.06 -11.69
N ARG A 148 1.13 13.68 -12.24
CA ARG A 148 1.09 15.08 -12.69
C ARG A 148 0.63 16.08 -11.61
N TRP A 149 0.42 15.62 -10.38
CA TRP A 149 0.01 16.47 -9.25
C TRP A 149 1.25 16.96 -8.50
N ASP A 150 2.21 17.53 -9.21
CA ASP A 150 3.58 17.84 -8.76
C ASP A 150 3.88 19.35 -8.70
N SER A 151 2.86 20.19 -8.87
CA SER A 151 3.00 21.66 -8.91
C SER A 151 3.41 22.28 -7.57
N ASN A 152 3.11 21.63 -6.46
CA ASN A 152 3.33 22.16 -5.12
C ASN A 152 4.64 21.61 -4.57
N VAL A 153 5.67 22.46 -4.55
CA VAL A 153 7.02 22.09 -4.18
C VAL A 153 7.48 22.87 -2.97
N GLU A 154 7.94 22.16 -1.94
CA GLU A 154 8.59 22.73 -0.77
C GLU A 154 10.12 22.53 -0.86
N GLU A 155 10.88 23.51 -0.39
CA GLU A 155 12.33 23.40 -0.20
C GLU A 155 12.66 23.20 1.27
N TYR A 156 13.61 22.30 1.55
CA TYR A 156 14.10 22.08 2.91
C TYR A 156 15.61 21.82 2.90
N ILE A 157 16.25 22.10 4.04
CA ILE A 157 17.69 21.92 4.22
C ILE A 157 17.94 20.51 4.76
N ILE A 158 18.70 19.70 4.02
CA ILE A 158 19.07 18.33 4.44
C ILE A 158 20.42 18.24 5.13
N ASP A 159 21.28 19.22 4.89
CA ASP A 159 22.60 19.33 5.51
C ASP A 159 22.78 20.80 5.89
N THR A 160 22.74 21.08 7.20
CA THR A 160 22.88 22.44 7.73
C THR A 160 24.29 22.98 7.58
N VAL A 161 25.29 22.10 7.48
CA VAL A 161 26.71 22.46 7.34
C VAL A 161 27.01 22.80 5.88
N LYS A 162 26.52 21.98 4.93
CA LYS A 162 26.69 22.21 3.48
C LYS A 162 25.59 23.08 2.87
N LYS A 163 24.58 23.45 3.65
CA LYS A 163 23.35 24.15 3.22
C LYS A 163 22.68 23.51 1.99
N THR A 164 22.78 22.18 1.88
CA THR A 164 22.19 21.47 0.74
C THR A 164 20.67 21.53 0.86
N LYS A 165 20.03 22.14 -0.14
CA LYS A 165 18.58 22.17 -0.27
C LYS A 165 18.10 20.98 -1.09
N LYS A 166 16.97 20.41 -0.68
CA LYS A 166 16.23 19.44 -1.47
C LYS A 166 14.80 19.92 -1.67
N ARG A 167 14.28 19.67 -2.87
CA ARG A 167 12.90 19.95 -3.25
C ARG A 167 12.06 18.72 -2.98
N LYS A 168 10.82 18.94 -2.53
CA LYS A 168 9.85 17.88 -2.34
C LYS A 168 8.48 18.29 -2.87
N VAL A 169 7.81 17.37 -3.56
CA VAL A 169 6.41 17.52 -3.92
C VAL A 169 5.55 17.25 -2.69
N VAL A 170 4.63 18.16 -2.38
CA VAL A 170 3.71 18.06 -1.24
C VAL A 170 2.28 18.28 -1.72
N PHE A 171 1.37 17.42 -1.30
CA PHE A 171 -0.04 17.67 -1.56
C PHE A 171 -0.58 18.71 -0.58
N THR A 172 -1.31 19.69 -1.11
CA THR A 172 -2.09 20.61 -0.28
C THR A 172 -3.31 19.91 0.31
N ASP A 173 -3.89 20.47 1.37
CA ASP A 173 -5.12 19.94 1.95
C ASP A 173 -6.26 19.83 0.93
N LEU A 174 -6.35 20.78 0.00
CA LEU A 174 -7.33 20.73 -1.10
C LEU A 174 -7.06 19.55 -2.05
N GLN A 175 -5.80 19.25 -2.36
CA GLN A 175 -5.46 18.09 -3.17
C GLN A 175 -5.76 16.78 -2.43
N ILE A 176 -5.40 16.68 -1.15
CA ILE A 176 -5.72 15.53 -0.30
C ILE A 176 -7.24 15.31 -0.23
N ALA A 177 -8.01 16.38 -0.04
CA ALA A 177 -9.48 16.33 -0.05
C ALA A 177 -10.04 15.84 -1.39
N LYS A 178 -9.48 16.28 -2.52
CA LYS A 178 -9.86 15.79 -3.85
C LYS A 178 -9.53 14.30 -4.02
N ILE A 179 -8.33 13.86 -3.63
CA ILE A 179 -7.92 12.44 -3.71
C ILE A 179 -8.85 11.57 -2.86
N LYS A 180 -9.17 12.02 -1.63
CA LYS A 180 -10.15 11.37 -0.77
C LYS A 180 -11.51 11.30 -1.46
N LYS A 181 -11.97 12.41 -2.06
CA LYS A 181 -13.26 12.46 -2.77
C LYS A 181 -13.31 11.46 -3.91
N ILE A 182 -12.28 11.36 -4.75
CA ILE A 182 -12.19 10.37 -5.84
C ILE A 182 -12.43 8.96 -5.29
N TYR A 183 -11.69 8.58 -4.24
CA TYR A 183 -11.82 7.27 -3.62
C TYR A 183 -13.21 7.04 -3.01
N THR A 184 -13.75 8.01 -2.27
CA THR A 184 -15.05 7.85 -1.62
C THR A 184 -16.20 7.83 -2.61
N SER A 185 -16.16 8.66 -3.67
CA SER A 185 -17.15 8.69 -4.75
C SER A 185 -17.22 7.35 -5.47
N TRP A 186 -16.06 6.78 -5.82
CA TRP A 186 -16.02 5.43 -6.39
C TRP A 186 -16.56 4.37 -5.43
N GLN A 187 -16.26 4.45 -4.13
CA GLN A 187 -16.76 3.52 -3.12
C GLN A 187 -18.27 3.59 -2.89
N THR A 188 -18.90 4.76 -3.06
CA THR A 188 -20.36 4.95 -2.85
C THR A 188 -21.15 4.82 -4.14
N GLY A 189 -20.52 4.96 -5.30
CA GLY A 189 -21.20 4.98 -6.59
C GLY A 189 -21.70 6.37 -7.00
N GLU A 190 -21.22 7.43 -6.34
CA GLU A 190 -21.72 8.79 -6.51
C GLU A 190 -20.68 9.67 -7.24
N ASN A 191 -21.02 10.14 -8.44
CA ASN A 191 -20.23 11.12 -9.20
C ASN A 191 -18.75 10.70 -9.41
N TYR A 192 -18.50 9.48 -9.90
CA TYR A 192 -17.15 8.94 -10.11
C TYR A 192 -16.81 8.61 -11.58
N ASP A 193 -17.66 9.02 -12.52
CA ASP A 193 -17.40 9.00 -13.98
C ASP A 193 -16.46 10.14 -14.42
#